data_AF-A0AAV5WWR2-F1
#
_entry.id   AF-A0AAV5WWR2-F1
#
_cell.length_a   1.000
_cell.length_b   1.000
_cell.length_c   1.000
_cell.angle_alpha   90.00
_cell.angle_beta   90.00
_cell.angle_gamma   90.00
#
_symmetry.space_group_name_H-M   'P 1'
#
loop_
_entity.id
_entity.type
_entity.pdbx_description
1 polymer ?
#
loop_
_entity_poly.entity_id
_entity_poly.type
_entity_poly.pdbx_seq_one_letter_code
_entity_poly.pdbx_strand_id
1 'polypeptide(L)'
;LVASCLASIANAQCATTNNANCVYWVRNGFCNNAAYTIAQKQAYCPLSCPVGCGAAIATTTVIPTTDQNPRCAAWAANLATPFCVNTLTAAQKRFYCATTCAFEITPNADCSIYTSSATAFARGTPVNRTPTPGAVVPTALAAGTTITRVYVGSACTLNLY
;
A
#
# COMPACT_ATOMS: atom_id res chain seq x y z
N LEU A 1 -56.12 -16.02 -14.94
CA LEU A 1 -54.98 -16.88 -14.55
C LEU A 1 -53.81 -15.96 -14.26
N VAL A 2 -53.34 -16.02 -13.02
CA VAL A 2 -52.52 -15.02 -12.35
C VAL A 2 -51.09 -15.01 -12.90
N ALA A 3 -50.60 -13.79 -13.02
CA ALA A 3 -49.28 -13.33 -13.43
C ALA A 3 -48.12 -14.30 -13.13
N SER A 4 -47.33 -14.52 -14.18
CA SER A 4 -46.01 -15.14 -14.16
C SER A 4 -45.15 -14.60 -13.02
N CYS A 5 -44.74 -15.51 -12.15
CA CYS A 5 -43.75 -15.27 -11.12
C CYS A 5 -42.39 -15.05 -11.82
N LEU A 6 -42.09 -13.81 -12.22
CA LEU A 6 -40.71 -13.39 -12.46
C LEU A 6 -40.03 -13.33 -11.09
N ALA A 7 -39.55 -14.48 -10.63
CA ALA A 7 -38.52 -14.53 -9.63
C ALA A 7 -37.38 -13.62 -10.08
N SER A 8 -37.09 -12.61 -9.28
CA SER A 8 -35.98 -11.69 -9.44
C SER A 8 -34.65 -12.45 -9.45
N ILE A 9 -34.19 -12.84 -10.65
CA ILE A 9 -32.83 -13.35 -10.90
C ILE A 9 -31.87 -12.14 -11.01
N ALA A 10 -31.78 -11.32 -9.97
CA ALA A 10 -30.76 -10.28 -9.87
C ALA A 10 -29.58 -10.71 -8.96
N ASN A 11 -29.73 -11.83 -8.24
CA ASN A 11 -28.75 -12.31 -7.26
C ASN A 11 -27.90 -13.50 -7.73
N ALA A 12 -28.16 -14.08 -8.90
CA ALA A 12 -27.47 -15.30 -9.35
C ALA A 12 -26.10 -15.04 -10.03
N GLN A 13 -25.74 -13.79 -10.32
CA GLN A 13 -24.48 -13.44 -11.03
C GLN A 13 -23.45 -12.76 -10.14
N CYS A 14 -23.72 -12.73 -8.84
CA CYS A 14 -22.94 -12.00 -7.87
C CYS A 14 -21.92 -12.95 -7.26
N ALA A 15 -20.66 -12.79 -7.63
CA ALA A 15 -19.60 -13.45 -6.89
C ALA A 15 -19.64 -12.95 -5.43
N THR A 16 -19.33 -13.83 -4.48
CA THR A 16 -19.33 -13.48 -3.04
C THR A 16 -18.04 -12.80 -2.62
N THR A 17 -17.01 -12.83 -3.47
CA THR A 17 -15.70 -12.25 -3.23
C THR A 17 -15.17 -11.53 -4.47
N ASN A 18 -14.31 -10.54 -4.25
CA ASN A 18 -13.61 -9.87 -5.34
C ASN A 18 -12.53 -10.77 -5.94
N ASN A 19 -12.34 -10.67 -7.26
CA ASN A 19 -11.16 -11.22 -7.91
C ASN A 19 -9.88 -10.56 -7.35
N ALA A 20 -8.79 -11.30 -7.24
CA ALA A 20 -7.50 -10.79 -6.77
C ALA A 20 -7.01 -9.57 -7.57
N ASN A 21 -7.35 -9.49 -8.86
CA ASN A 21 -6.99 -8.38 -9.73
C ASN A 21 -7.99 -7.23 -9.72
N CYS A 22 -9.12 -7.38 -9.02
CA CYS A 22 -10.17 -6.37 -8.97
C CYS A 22 -9.62 -5.00 -8.56
N VAL A 23 -8.69 -5.01 -7.61
CA VAL A 23 -7.95 -3.84 -7.15
C VAL A 23 -7.24 -3.09 -8.30
N TYR A 24 -6.56 -3.82 -9.18
CA TYR A 24 -5.89 -3.22 -10.36
C TYR A 24 -6.91 -2.75 -11.39
N TRP A 25 -7.96 -3.52 -11.64
CA TRP A 25 -8.98 -3.20 -12.63
C TRP A 25 -9.78 -1.96 -12.24
N VAL A 26 -10.27 -1.88 -11.00
CA VAL A 26 -11.01 -0.72 -10.48
C VAL A 26 -10.18 0.56 -10.63
N ARG A 27 -8.89 0.52 -10.27
CA ARG A 27 -7.96 1.65 -10.43
C ARG A 27 -7.79 2.09 -11.88
N ASN A 28 -7.82 1.16 -12.83
CA ASN A 28 -7.77 1.43 -14.27
C ASN A 28 -9.16 1.71 -14.88
N GLY A 29 -10.14 2.04 -14.05
CA GLY A 29 -11.47 2.48 -14.50
C GLY A 29 -12.43 1.34 -14.86
N PHE A 30 -12.14 0.08 -14.51
CA PHE A 30 -12.98 -1.08 -14.83
C PHE A 30 -14.46 -0.88 -14.46
N CYS A 31 -14.76 -0.33 -13.28
CA CYS A 31 -16.14 -0.12 -12.86
C CYS A 31 -16.87 0.93 -13.71
N ASN A 32 -16.15 1.90 -14.26
CA ASN A 32 -16.70 3.02 -15.05
C ASN A 32 -16.56 2.81 -16.57
N ASN A 33 -15.83 1.78 -17.00
CA ASN A 33 -15.60 1.49 -18.41
C ASN A 33 -16.83 0.80 -19.01
N ALA A 34 -17.37 1.39 -20.08
CA ALA A 34 -18.58 0.92 -20.77
C ALA A 34 -18.35 -0.35 -21.61
N ALA A 35 -17.10 -0.70 -21.93
CA ALA A 35 -16.76 -1.94 -22.63
C ALA A 35 -16.99 -3.19 -21.77
N TYR A 36 -17.07 -3.04 -20.43
CA TYR A 36 -17.38 -4.13 -19.52
C TYR A 36 -18.86 -4.09 -19.14
N THR A 37 -19.53 -5.23 -19.28
CA THR A 37 -20.94 -5.36 -18.92
C THR A 37 -21.11 -5.31 -17.40
N ILE A 38 -22.33 -5.00 -16.96
CA ILE A 38 -22.67 -5.02 -15.52
C ILE A 38 -22.41 -6.42 -14.94
N ALA A 39 -22.75 -7.48 -15.66
CA ALA A 39 -22.50 -8.87 -15.25
C ALA A 39 -20.99 -9.15 -15.05
N GLN A 40 -20.12 -8.65 -15.92
CA GLN A 40 -18.67 -8.78 -15.75
C GLN A 40 -18.19 -8.02 -14.50
N LYS A 41 -18.71 -6.82 -14.27
CA LYS A 41 -18.36 -6.03 -13.09
C LYS A 41 -18.80 -6.73 -11.80
N GLN A 42 -19.96 -7.36 -11.80
CA GLN A 42 -20.50 -8.14 -10.68
C GLN A 42 -19.78 -9.49 -10.48
N ALA A 43 -19.31 -10.13 -11.55
CA ALA A 43 -18.56 -11.38 -11.46
C ALA A 43 -17.12 -11.17 -10.95
N TYR A 44 -16.46 -10.07 -11.35
CA TYR A 44 -15.05 -9.84 -11.04
C TYR A 44 -14.82 -8.93 -9.83
N CYS A 45 -15.69 -7.94 -9.63
CA CYS A 45 -15.56 -6.90 -8.60
C CYS A 45 -16.88 -6.63 -7.87
N PRO A 46 -17.59 -7.67 -7.39
CA PRO A 46 -18.93 -7.54 -6.79
C PRO A 46 -19.00 -6.55 -5.64
N LEU A 47 -17.93 -6.41 -4.86
CA LEU A 47 -17.87 -5.57 -3.65
C LEU A 47 -17.17 -4.22 -3.90
N SER A 48 -16.47 -4.07 -5.03
CA SER A 48 -15.67 -2.87 -5.33
C SER A 48 -16.26 -1.97 -6.41
N CYS A 49 -17.18 -2.47 -7.23
CA CYS A 49 -17.86 -1.64 -8.22
C CYS A 49 -19.20 -1.10 -7.70
N PRO A 50 -19.58 0.17 -8.01
CA PRO A 50 -20.85 0.77 -7.57
C PRO A 50 -22.10 0.03 -8.07
N VAL A 51 -21.98 -0.67 -9.20
CA VAL A 51 -23.01 -1.53 -9.80
C VAL A 51 -23.08 -2.93 -9.14
N GLY A 52 -22.44 -3.07 -7.98
CA GLY A 52 -22.30 -4.31 -7.24
C GLY A 52 -23.61 -4.86 -6.69
N CYS A 53 -23.55 -6.14 -6.36
CA CYS A 53 -24.70 -6.89 -5.87
C CYS A 53 -24.91 -6.69 -4.39
N GLY A 54 -25.80 -5.75 -4.03
CA GLY A 54 -26.53 -5.79 -2.76
C GLY A 54 -25.71 -6.12 -1.51
N ALA A 55 -24.58 -5.46 -1.30
CA ALA A 55 -24.10 -5.12 0.02
C ALA A 55 -23.89 -3.61 -0.04
N ALA A 56 -24.44 -2.90 0.94
CA ALA A 56 -24.28 -1.46 1.10
C ALA A 56 -22.86 -1.06 0.69
N ILE A 57 -22.73 0.02 -0.08
CA ILE A 57 -21.43 0.68 -0.22
C ILE A 57 -20.97 0.93 1.20
N ALA A 58 -20.10 0.05 1.69
CA ALA A 58 -19.32 0.31 2.85
C ALA A 58 -18.33 1.35 2.34
N THR A 59 -18.77 2.61 2.37
CA THR A 59 -17.92 3.80 2.35
C THR A 59 -17.04 3.87 3.59
N THR A 60 -16.87 2.76 4.32
CA THR A 60 -15.61 2.53 5.02
C THR A 60 -14.55 2.43 3.94
N THR A 61 -13.89 3.56 3.70
CA THR A 61 -12.51 3.55 3.23
C THR A 61 -11.74 2.76 4.28
N VAL A 62 -11.77 1.43 4.19
CA VAL A 62 -10.98 0.56 5.06
C VAL A 62 -9.56 0.83 4.62
N ILE A 63 -8.91 1.72 5.36
CA ILE A 63 -7.52 2.04 5.17
C ILE A 63 -6.75 0.77 5.57
N PRO A 64 -6.08 0.07 4.65
CA PRO A 64 -5.34 -1.13 5.01
C PRO A 64 -4.28 -0.78 6.05
N THR A 65 -4.21 -1.57 7.10
CA THR A 65 -3.14 -1.52 8.12
C THR A 65 -2.10 -2.61 7.89
N THR A 66 -2.40 -3.58 7.02
CA THR A 66 -1.53 -4.68 6.62
C THR A 66 -1.19 -4.63 5.14
N ASP A 67 -0.08 -5.27 4.76
CA ASP A 67 0.31 -5.41 3.36
C ASP A 67 -0.75 -6.17 2.57
N GLN A 68 -1.22 -5.58 1.47
CA GLN A 68 -2.21 -6.16 0.58
C GLN A 68 -1.57 -6.94 -0.58
N ASN A 69 -0.24 -6.83 -0.74
CA ASN A 69 0.49 -7.53 -1.78
C ASN A 69 1.64 -8.37 -1.18
N PRO A 70 1.75 -9.68 -1.51
CA PRO A 70 2.84 -10.52 -1.00
C PRO A 70 4.22 -10.10 -1.52
N ARG A 71 4.30 -9.27 -2.57
CA ARG A 71 5.57 -8.76 -3.11
C ARG A 71 6.06 -7.48 -2.42
N CYS A 72 5.39 -6.97 -1.39
CA CYS A 72 5.76 -5.73 -0.72
C CYS A 72 7.22 -5.71 -0.26
N ALA A 73 7.71 -6.80 0.35
CA ALA A 73 9.12 -6.91 0.73
C ALA A 73 10.08 -6.80 -0.46
N ALA A 74 9.80 -7.52 -1.56
CA ALA A 74 10.63 -7.50 -2.77
C ALA A 74 10.60 -6.14 -3.48
N TRP A 75 9.44 -5.47 -3.50
CA TRP A 75 9.28 -4.14 -4.08
C TRP A 75 9.96 -3.05 -3.24
N ALA A 76 9.89 -3.16 -1.92
CA ALA A 76 10.60 -2.26 -1.01
C ALA A 76 12.13 -2.43 -1.15
N ALA A 77 12.61 -3.67 -1.35
CA ALA A 77 14.03 -3.99 -1.50
C ALA A 77 14.61 -3.71 -2.91
N ASN A 78 13.79 -3.26 -3.86
CA ASN A 78 14.23 -3.02 -5.23
C ASN A 78 15.29 -1.91 -5.30
N LEU A 79 16.39 -2.15 -6.01
CA LEU A 79 17.51 -1.21 -6.10
C LEU A 79 17.24 0.04 -6.95
N ALA A 80 16.47 -0.11 -8.04
CA ALA A 80 16.23 0.98 -8.99
C ALA A 80 15.02 1.84 -8.59
N THR A 81 13.95 1.19 -8.14
CA THR A 81 12.67 1.83 -7.80
C THR A 81 12.11 1.25 -6.50
N PRO A 82 12.76 1.49 -5.35
CA PRO A 82 12.29 1.00 -4.06
C PRO A 82 10.91 1.59 -3.73
N PHE A 83 9.92 0.71 -3.57
CA PHE A 83 8.51 1.07 -3.57
C PHE A 83 8.12 2.07 -2.47
N CYS A 84 8.64 1.91 -1.26
CA CYS A 84 8.25 2.77 -0.14
C CYS A 84 8.79 4.21 -0.25
N VAL A 85 9.89 4.42 -0.97
CA VAL A 85 10.52 5.75 -1.11
C VAL A 85 10.36 6.36 -2.51
N ASN A 86 9.60 5.71 -3.40
CA ASN A 86 9.28 6.24 -4.72
C ASN A 86 8.28 7.42 -4.65
N THR A 87 7.86 7.88 -5.83
CA THR A 87 6.97 9.05 -6.03
C THR A 87 5.50 8.79 -5.70
N LEU A 88 5.11 7.58 -5.28
CA LEU A 88 3.73 7.30 -4.89
C LEU A 88 3.34 8.08 -3.63
N THR A 89 2.06 8.42 -3.53
CA THR A 89 1.50 9.08 -2.34
C THR A 89 1.47 8.14 -1.14
N ALA A 90 1.41 8.69 0.08
CA ALA A 90 1.23 7.89 1.29
C ALA A 90 -0.03 7.02 1.23
N ALA A 91 -1.12 7.52 0.64
CA ALA A 91 -2.35 6.75 0.43
C ALA A 91 -2.13 5.55 -0.50
N GLN A 92 -1.42 5.74 -1.61
CA GLN A 92 -1.09 4.66 -2.53
C GLN A 92 -0.16 3.63 -1.88
N LYS A 93 0.87 4.08 -1.16
CA LYS A 93 1.79 3.19 -0.43
C LYS A 93 1.03 2.37 0.62
N ARG A 94 0.16 3.03 1.40
CA ARG A 94 -0.68 2.38 2.41
C ARG A 94 -1.64 1.36 1.80
N PHE A 95 -2.16 1.66 0.63
CA PHE A 95 -3.09 0.77 -0.04
C PHE A 95 -2.43 -0.55 -0.50
N TYR A 96 -1.15 -0.54 -0.90
CA TYR A 96 -0.44 -1.75 -1.33
C TYR A 96 0.34 -2.43 -0.21
N CYS A 97 1.11 -1.66 0.55
CA CYS A 97 2.16 -2.14 1.44
C CYS A 97 2.15 -1.35 2.76
N ALA A 98 1.00 -1.38 3.46
CA ALA A 98 0.77 -0.60 4.67
C ALA A 98 1.81 -0.87 5.77
N THR A 99 2.17 -2.13 6.00
CA THR A 99 3.11 -2.52 7.05
C THR A 99 4.54 -2.31 6.58
N THR A 100 4.87 -2.75 5.37
CA THR A 100 6.25 -2.63 4.83
C THR A 100 6.68 -1.16 4.71
N CYS A 101 5.78 -0.28 4.28
CA CYS A 101 6.03 1.15 4.11
C CYS A 101 5.55 2.01 5.29
N ALA A 102 5.29 1.42 6.45
CA ALA A 102 4.67 2.12 7.58
C ALA A 102 5.43 3.41 7.96
N PHE A 103 6.77 3.37 7.91
CA PHE A 103 7.62 4.52 8.22
C PHE A 103 7.45 5.66 7.20
N GLU A 104 7.41 5.36 5.90
CA GLU A 104 7.26 6.37 4.84
C GLU A 104 5.83 6.92 4.75
N ILE A 105 4.87 6.19 5.31
CA ILE A 105 3.47 6.58 5.40
C ILE A 105 3.26 7.53 6.60
N THR A 106 3.78 7.14 7.77
CA THR A 106 3.69 7.89 9.02
C THR A 106 4.98 7.68 9.80
N PRO A 107 6.00 8.54 9.63
CA PRO A 107 7.25 8.41 10.37
C PRO A 107 6.99 8.46 11.87
N ASN A 108 7.50 7.47 12.60
CA ASN A 108 7.35 7.34 14.05
C ASN A 108 8.70 7.39 14.79
N ALA A 109 9.76 7.77 14.08
CA ALA A 109 11.06 8.01 14.66
C ALA A 109 11.69 9.27 14.07
N ASP A 110 12.70 9.77 14.76
CA ASP A 110 13.32 11.04 14.41
C ASP A 110 14.31 10.92 13.26
N CYS A 111 15.06 9.82 13.15
CA CYS A 111 16.02 9.60 12.08
C CYS A 111 15.91 8.19 11.49
N SER A 112 16.20 8.05 10.21
CA SER A 112 16.40 6.76 9.56
C SER A 112 17.33 6.90 8.35
N ILE A 113 18.19 5.91 8.13
CA ILE A 113 19.15 5.89 7.02
C ILE A 113 18.70 4.81 6.04
N TYR A 114 18.72 5.14 4.76
CA TYR A 114 18.45 4.19 3.68
C TYR A 114 19.75 3.86 2.97
N THR A 115 19.99 2.57 2.78
CA THR A 115 21.19 2.08 2.12
C THR A 115 20.86 1.22 0.93
N SER A 116 21.81 1.11 0.01
CA SER A 116 21.81 0.12 -1.06
C SER A 116 23.07 -0.73 -0.97
N SER A 117 22.92 -2.04 -1.10
CA SER A 117 24.00 -2.99 -1.35
C SER A 117 24.03 -3.39 -2.83
N ALA A 118 24.87 -4.36 -3.19
CA ALA A 118 24.85 -4.98 -4.52
C ALA A 118 23.52 -5.70 -4.83
N THR A 119 22.74 -6.09 -3.82
CA THR A 119 21.57 -6.96 -3.98
C THR A 119 20.26 -6.35 -3.51
N ALA A 120 20.27 -5.34 -2.64
CA ALA A 120 19.05 -4.81 -2.06
C ALA A 120 19.14 -3.35 -1.63
N PHE A 121 18.03 -2.65 -1.75
CA PHE A 121 17.75 -1.42 -1.01
C PHE A 121 17.18 -1.78 0.36
N ALA A 122 17.58 -1.05 1.40
CA ALA A 122 17.10 -1.29 2.75
C ALA A 122 16.94 0.02 3.54
N ARG A 123 15.95 0.04 4.43
CA ARG A 123 15.83 1.03 5.49
C ARG A 123 16.52 0.48 6.74
N GLY A 124 17.48 1.22 7.26
CA GLY A 124 18.11 0.93 8.54
C GLY A 124 17.13 1.16 9.70
N THR A 125 17.44 0.58 10.86
CA THR A 125 16.64 0.74 12.08
C THR A 125 16.45 2.23 12.39
N PRO A 126 15.21 2.74 12.46
CA PRO A 126 14.98 4.13 12.83
C PRO A 126 15.42 4.39 14.27
N VAL A 127 15.93 5.59 14.52
CA VAL A 127 16.41 6.02 15.84
C VAL A 127 15.66 7.26 16.30
N ASN A 128 15.40 7.32 17.60
CA ASN A 128 14.81 8.48 18.25
C ASN A 128 15.88 9.34 18.90
N ARG A 129 15.61 10.63 19.00
CA ARG A 129 16.42 11.56 19.77
C ARG A 129 16.40 11.15 21.24
N THR A 130 17.50 11.38 21.94
CA THR A 130 17.51 11.29 23.40
C THR A 130 17.10 12.64 24.02
N PRO A 131 16.66 12.66 25.28
CA PRO A 131 16.41 13.91 26.01
C PRO A 131 17.62 14.85 26.02
N THR A 132 17.35 16.17 26.13
CA THR A 132 18.38 17.22 26.02
C THR A 132 19.25 17.34 27.28
N PRO A 133 20.58 17.52 27.17
CA PRO A 133 21.38 17.55 25.94
C PRO A 133 21.42 16.18 25.25
N GLY A 134 21.11 16.15 23.96
CA GLY A 134 20.97 14.90 23.20
C GLY A 134 22.32 14.18 23.07
N ALA A 135 22.37 12.92 23.47
CA ALA A 135 23.48 12.03 23.17
C ALA A 135 23.43 11.62 21.70
N VAL A 136 24.60 11.49 21.08
CA VAL A 136 24.73 10.94 19.73
C VAL A 136 24.31 9.47 19.76
N VAL A 137 23.38 9.08 18.88
CA VAL A 137 23.01 7.68 18.68
C VAL A 137 23.83 7.12 17.51
N PRO A 138 24.86 6.30 17.77
CA PRO A 138 25.68 5.74 16.71
C PRO A 138 24.88 4.72 15.89
N THR A 139 25.00 4.79 14.57
CA THR A 139 24.41 3.82 13.64
C THR A 139 25.51 3.23 12.79
N ALA A 140 25.81 1.95 13.00
CA ALA A 140 26.78 1.23 12.18
C ALA A 140 26.15 0.82 10.84
N LEU A 141 26.87 1.02 9.75
CA LEU A 141 26.48 0.56 8.42
C LEU A 141 27.29 -0.68 8.04
N ALA A 142 26.64 -1.62 7.37
CA ALA A 142 27.33 -2.80 6.86
C ALA A 142 28.35 -2.40 5.78
N ALA A 143 29.52 -3.04 5.80
CA ALA A 143 30.52 -2.85 4.77
C ALA A 143 29.95 -3.15 3.37
N GLY A 144 30.33 -2.35 2.38
CA GLY A 144 29.83 -2.50 1.00
C GLY A 144 28.41 -1.97 0.77
N THR A 145 27.85 -1.21 1.72
CA THR A 145 26.59 -0.48 1.52
C THR A 145 26.85 1.00 1.23
N THR A 146 25.99 1.59 0.40
CA THR A 146 26.00 3.03 0.08
C THR A 146 24.79 3.69 0.71
N ILE A 147 24.96 4.87 1.32
CA ILE A 147 23.82 5.68 1.78
C ILE A 147 23.14 6.30 0.57
N THR A 148 21.84 6.04 0.40
CA THR A 148 21.07 6.53 -0.74
C THR A 148 20.09 7.63 -0.36
N ARG A 149 19.52 7.56 0.85
CA ARG A 149 18.65 8.58 1.43
C ARG A 149 18.77 8.61 2.93
N VAL A 150 18.36 9.73 3.51
CA VAL A 150 18.23 9.91 4.95
C VAL A 150 16.91 10.60 5.25
N TYR A 151 16.24 10.14 6.30
CA TYR A 151 15.16 10.88 6.95
C TYR A 151 15.74 11.49 8.22
N VAL A 152 15.64 12.80 8.35
CA VAL A 152 16.08 13.55 9.52
C VAL A 152 14.95 14.48 9.92
N GLY A 153 14.37 14.24 11.10
CA GLY A 153 13.34 15.10 11.68
C GLY A 153 13.89 16.50 11.93
N SER A 154 12.99 17.49 12.00
CA SER A 154 13.34 18.92 12.08
C SER A 154 14.22 19.32 13.28
N ALA A 155 14.30 18.47 14.30
CA ALA A 155 15.08 18.69 15.52
C ALA A 155 16.32 17.78 15.63
N CYS A 156 16.72 17.13 14.53
CA CYS A 156 17.85 16.21 14.51
C CYS A 156 18.97 16.69 13.59
N THR A 157 20.19 16.26 13.91
CA THR A 157 21.38 16.48 13.10
C THR A 157 21.99 15.13 12.77
N LEU A 158 22.34 14.92 11.49
CA LEU A 158 23.07 13.75 11.03
C LEU A 158 24.53 14.15 10.78
N ASN A 159 25.45 13.44 11.41
CA ASN A 159 26.88 13.56 11.14
C ASN A 159 27.36 12.28 10.45
N LEU A 160 28.07 12.44 9.33
CA LEU A 160 28.70 11.35 8.58
C LEU A 160 30.21 11.45 8.78
N TYR A 161 30.85 10.33 9.05
CA TYR A 161 32.29 10.22 9.33
C TYR A 161 32.87 9.06 8.52
#